data_AF-X0QPR6-F1
#
_entry.id   AF-X0QPR6-F1
#
_cell.length_a   1.000
_cell.length_b   1.000
_cell.length_c   1.000
_cell.angle_alpha   90.00
_cell.angle_beta   90.00
_cell.angle_gamma   90.00
#
_symmetry.space_group_name_H-M   'P 1'
#
loop_
_entity.id
_entity.type
_entity.pdbx_description
1 polymer ?
#
loop_
_entity_poly.entity_id
_entity_poly.type
_entity_poly.pdbx_seq_one_letter_code
_entity_poly.pdbx_strand_id
1 'polypeptide(L)'
;MEQSLLEILQDLIDAQNHGQSAADYFGHEPAVTAKALLDAIPRQPGTFILFNLKLFIFMLLIMSIPDLVRPNAPIDYGRILIISVAAILLAWVVLWVFGTLAFIKFKRPQKIGLGIGAGLLYAALIGGSIFIRTPFKTRLPELGILIGLFILLLIGIALLIRLRKRDLGTKLLIGWLLFYVVLGIATRLPGISTILNQPVNFGNYKWLLYVAMVLAAIIGGGGTWWYLRRHSD
;
A
#
# COMPACT_ATOMS: atom_id res chain seq x y z
N MET A 1 24.66 1.62 3.06
CA MET A 1 23.83 1.24 1.89
C MET A 1 23.68 2.41 0.94
N GLU A 2 23.15 3.55 1.41
CA GLU A 2 23.10 4.77 0.58
C GLU A 2 24.49 5.19 0.08
N GLN A 3 25.50 5.22 0.95
CA GLN A 3 26.90 5.53 0.57
C GLN A 3 27.46 4.59 -0.50
N SER A 4 27.32 3.27 -0.36
CA SER A 4 27.80 2.30 -1.36
C SER A 4 27.10 2.43 -2.71
N LEU A 5 25.80 2.78 -2.71
CA LEU A 5 25.07 3.08 -3.95
C LEU A 5 25.52 4.42 -4.55
N LEU A 6 25.88 5.39 -3.72
CA LEU A 6 26.39 6.69 -4.13
C LEU A 6 27.78 6.59 -4.75
N GLU A 7 28.65 5.75 -4.19
CA GLU A 7 29.96 5.40 -4.76
C GLU A 7 29.79 4.77 -6.15
N ILE A 8 28.92 3.76 -6.28
CA ILE A 8 28.62 3.15 -7.58
C ILE A 8 28.06 4.18 -8.57
N LEU A 9 27.21 5.10 -8.10
CA LEU A 9 26.64 6.16 -8.94
C LEU A 9 27.72 7.16 -9.40
N GLN A 10 28.64 7.52 -8.52
CA GLN A 10 29.75 8.42 -8.82
C GLN A 10 30.71 7.79 -9.82
N ASP A 11 31.08 6.53 -9.62
CA ASP A 11 31.91 5.79 -10.58
C ASP A 11 31.26 5.74 -11.98
N LEU A 12 29.93 5.61 -12.02
CA LEU A 12 29.14 5.64 -13.25
C LEU A 12 29.19 7.01 -13.95
N ILE A 13 29.08 8.10 -13.17
CA ILE A 13 29.16 9.47 -13.67
C ILE A 13 30.57 9.74 -14.20
N ASP A 14 31.60 9.27 -13.50
CA ASP A 14 32.98 9.44 -13.92
C ASP A 14 33.28 8.64 -15.20
N ALA A 15 32.78 7.40 -15.32
CA ALA A 15 32.89 6.63 -16.56
C ALA A 15 32.22 7.35 -17.75
N GLN A 16 31.03 7.94 -17.53
CA GLN A 16 30.35 8.73 -18.55
C GLN A 16 31.12 10.00 -18.94
N ASN A 17 31.72 10.69 -17.97
CA ASN A 17 32.56 11.88 -18.21
C ASN A 17 33.80 11.56 -19.06
N HIS A 18 34.33 10.33 -18.95
CA HIS A 18 35.45 9.84 -19.77
C HIS A 18 35.01 9.22 -21.11
N GLY A 19 33.72 9.35 -21.49
CA GLY A 19 33.19 8.85 -22.76
C GLY A 19 33.02 7.33 -22.83
N GLN A 20 33.12 6.63 -21.69
CA GLN A 20 32.92 5.20 -21.61
C GLN A 20 31.41 4.89 -21.61
N SER A 21 30.96 4.02 -22.51
CA SER A 21 29.55 3.63 -22.52
C SER A 21 29.23 2.73 -21.33
N ALA A 22 27.96 2.72 -20.90
CA ALA A 22 27.52 1.81 -19.82
C ALA A 22 27.73 0.33 -20.18
N ALA A 23 27.70 -0.03 -21.47
CA ALA A 23 27.99 -1.39 -21.92
C ALA A 23 29.49 -1.72 -21.83
N ASP A 24 30.36 -0.74 -22.03
CA ASP A 24 31.81 -0.92 -21.89
C ASP A 24 32.24 -0.95 -20.42
N TYR A 25 31.49 -0.29 -19.54
CA TYR A 25 31.75 -0.25 -18.10
C TYR A 25 31.16 -1.47 -17.35
N PHE A 26 29.90 -1.83 -17.64
CA PHE A 26 29.21 -2.95 -16.97
C PHE A 26 29.22 -4.26 -17.75
N GLY A 27 29.76 -4.28 -18.97
CA GLY A 27 29.69 -5.42 -19.88
C GLY A 27 28.35 -5.56 -20.60
N HIS A 28 28.30 -6.48 -21.58
CA HIS A 28 27.12 -6.70 -22.42
C HIS A 28 26.01 -7.54 -21.75
N GLU A 29 26.26 -8.09 -20.56
CA GLU A 29 25.31 -8.93 -19.80
C GLU A 29 24.85 -8.26 -18.50
N PRO A 30 23.89 -7.33 -18.56
CA PRO A 30 23.47 -6.53 -17.40
C PRO A 30 22.90 -7.36 -16.24
N ALA A 31 22.39 -8.57 -16.50
CA ALA A 31 21.86 -9.45 -15.47
C ALA A 31 22.98 -10.02 -14.57
N VAL A 32 24.12 -10.39 -15.16
CA VAL A 32 25.28 -10.92 -14.44
C VAL A 32 25.89 -9.82 -13.58
N THR A 33 26.09 -8.64 -14.17
CA THR A 33 26.69 -7.50 -13.49
C THR A 33 25.79 -6.97 -12.37
N ALA A 34 24.49 -6.87 -12.59
CA ALA A 34 23.54 -6.48 -11.53
C ALA A 34 23.51 -7.47 -10.36
N LYS A 35 23.63 -8.78 -10.63
CA LYS A 35 23.68 -9.79 -9.58
C LYS A 35 24.98 -9.70 -8.78
N ALA A 36 26.12 -9.52 -9.44
CA ALA A 36 27.40 -9.29 -8.79
C ALA A 36 27.38 -8.05 -7.89
N LEU A 37 26.77 -6.96 -8.34
CA LEU A 37 26.57 -5.74 -7.55
C LEU A 37 25.68 -5.99 -6.33
N LEU A 38 24.56 -6.72 -6.49
CA LEU A 38 23.68 -7.07 -5.37
C LEU A 38 24.37 -7.97 -4.32
N ASP A 39 25.22 -8.89 -4.76
CA ASP A 39 25.97 -9.78 -3.87
C ASP A 39 27.11 -9.06 -3.14
N ALA A 40 27.66 -7.99 -3.73
CA ALA A 40 28.67 -7.14 -3.10
C ALA A 40 28.10 -6.22 -2.01
N ILE A 41 26.78 -5.98 -1.98
CA ILE A 41 26.15 -5.14 -0.95
C ILE A 41 26.16 -5.89 0.40
N PRO A 42 26.79 -5.33 1.45
CA PRO A 42 26.86 -5.97 2.75
C PRO A 42 25.44 -6.15 3.33
N ARG A 43 25.05 -7.41 3.55
CA ARG A 43 23.74 -7.74 4.13
C ARG A 43 23.77 -7.48 5.64
N GLN A 44 23.01 -6.48 6.07
CA GLN A 44 22.85 -6.15 7.50
C GLN A 44 21.51 -6.69 8.01
N PRO A 45 21.46 -7.88 8.64
CA PRO A 45 20.20 -8.49 9.07
C PRO A 45 19.44 -7.64 10.09
N GLY A 46 20.15 -6.88 10.95
CA GLY A 46 19.52 -5.97 11.91
C GLY A 46 18.65 -4.89 11.24
N THR A 47 19.14 -4.30 10.15
CA THR A 47 18.40 -3.30 9.37
C THR A 47 17.18 -3.93 8.70
N PHE A 48 17.30 -5.16 8.21
CA PHE A 48 16.19 -5.92 7.62
C PHE A 48 15.08 -6.23 8.64
N ILE A 49 15.45 -6.68 9.84
CA ILE A 49 14.51 -6.95 10.93
C ILE A 49 13.80 -5.66 11.34
N LEU A 50 14.55 -4.58 11.54
CA LEU A 50 13.97 -3.28 11.92
C LEU A 50 13.03 -2.74 10.85
N PHE A 51 13.37 -2.90 9.57
CA PHE A 51 12.50 -2.53 8.45
C PHE A 51 11.18 -3.31 8.49
N ASN A 52 11.25 -4.64 8.62
CA ASN A 52 10.04 -5.49 8.70
C ASN A 52 9.20 -5.19 9.94
N LEU A 53 9.83 -4.86 11.07
CA LEU A 53 9.11 -4.46 12.29
C LEU A 53 8.37 -3.14 12.08
N LYS A 54 9.01 -2.13 11.46
CA LYS A 54 8.35 -0.87 11.11
C LYS A 54 7.19 -1.09 10.14
N LEU A 55 7.39 -1.94 9.12
CA LEU A 55 6.35 -2.31 8.17
C LEU A 55 5.17 -3.02 8.85
N PHE A 56 5.47 -3.90 9.81
CA PHE A 56 4.46 -4.60 10.61
C PHE A 56 3.62 -3.64 11.45
N ILE A 57 4.26 -2.73 12.19
CA ILE A 57 3.55 -1.70 12.96
C ILE A 57 2.68 -0.82 12.05
N PHE A 58 3.23 -0.42 10.90
CA PHE A 58 2.51 0.38 9.92
C PHE A 58 1.29 -0.36 9.34
N MET A 59 1.42 -1.66 9.03
CA MET A 59 0.30 -2.47 8.54
C MET A 59 -0.77 -2.69 9.60
N LEU A 60 -0.40 -2.95 10.86
CA LEU A 60 -1.37 -3.03 11.96
C LEU A 60 -2.19 -1.74 12.07
N LEU A 61 -1.53 -0.58 11.95
CA LEU A 61 -2.20 0.71 12.04
C LEU A 61 -3.18 0.89 10.87
N ILE A 62 -2.75 0.67 9.62
CA ILE A 62 -3.61 0.81 8.45
C ILE A 62 -4.81 -0.16 8.51
N MET A 63 -4.55 -1.43 8.83
CA MET A 63 -5.59 -2.46 8.86
C MET A 63 -6.57 -2.28 10.02
N SER A 64 -6.21 -1.50 11.05
CA SER A 64 -7.12 -1.16 12.16
C SER A 64 -8.16 -0.09 11.81
N ILE A 65 -7.87 0.77 10.83
CA ILE A 65 -8.71 1.94 10.51
C ILE A 65 -10.16 1.56 10.16
N PRO A 66 -10.42 0.56 9.28
CA PRO A 66 -11.80 0.17 8.96
C PRO A 66 -12.62 -0.27 10.17
N ASP A 67 -11.98 -0.85 11.20
CA ASP A 67 -12.67 -1.26 12.42
C ASP A 67 -12.96 -0.08 13.35
N LEU A 68 -12.06 0.92 13.39
CA LEU A 68 -12.29 2.15 14.12
C LEU A 68 -13.45 2.97 13.55
N VAL A 69 -13.72 2.86 12.24
CA VAL A 69 -14.82 3.58 11.60
C VAL A 69 -16.19 3.08 12.04
N ARG A 70 -16.34 1.79 12.34
CA ARG A 70 -17.63 1.19 12.70
C ARG A 70 -18.01 1.55 14.14
N PRO A 71 -19.10 2.30 14.38
CA PRO A 71 -19.53 2.59 15.73
C PRO A 71 -20.00 1.31 16.41
N ASN A 72 -19.68 1.16 17.69
CA ASN A 72 -20.18 0.10 18.59
C ASN A 72 -19.80 -1.35 18.19
N ALA A 73 -18.97 -1.51 17.17
CA ALA A 73 -18.41 -2.80 16.79
C ALA A 73 -17.18 -3.11 17.66
N PRO A 74 -17.02 -4.34 18.15
CA PRO A 74 -15.78 -4.76 18.77
C PRO A 74 -14.66 -4.79 17.73
N ILE A 75 -13.46 -4.39 18.13
CA ILE A 75 -12.26 -4.49 17.32
C ILE A 75 -11.71 -5.91 17.42
N ASP A 76 -11.51 -6.57 16.28
CA ASP A 76 -10.99 -7.93 16.19
C ASP A 76 -9.48 -7.88 15.96
N TYR A 77 -8.70 -7.79 17.05
CA TYR A 77 -7.24 -7.68 16.97
C TYR A 77 -6.58 -8.92 16.37
N GLY A 78 -7.14 -10.10 16.63
CA GLY A 78 -6.61 -11.34 16.04
C GLY A 78 -6.76 -11.32 14.52
N ARG A 79 -7.90 -10.84 14.01
CA ARG A 79 -8.10 -10.67 12.57
C ARG A 79 -7.15 -9.62 11.99
N ILE A 80 -7.02 -8.46 12.64
CA ILE A 80 -6.09 -7.39 12.20
C ILE A 80 -4.66 -7.94 12.10
N LEU A 81 -4.23 -8.73 13.09
CA LEU A 81 -2.90 -9.34 13.13
C LEU A 81 -2.71 -10.32 11.97
N ILE A 82 -3.65 -11.24 11.76
CA ILE A 82 -3.59 -12.24 10.68
C ILE A 82 -3.50 -11.55 9.31
N ILE A 83 -4.38 -10.57 9.05
CA ILE A 83 -4.39 -9.85 7.76
C ILE A 83 -3.10 -9.06 7.56
N SER A 84 -2.58 -8.40 8.61
CA SER A 84 -1.35 -7.62 8.50
C SER A 84 -0.15 -8.52 8.17
N VAL A 85 -0.03 -9.68 8.80
CA VAL A 85 1.00 -10.66 8.48
C VAL A 85 0.84 -11.18 7.05
N ALA A 86 -0.39 -11.55 6.66
CA ALA A 86 -0.68 -12.03 5.32
C ALA A 86 -0.37 -10.96 4.24
N ALA A 87 -0.65 -9.69 4.51
CA ALA A 87 -0.33 -8.57 3.61
C ALA A 87 1.18 -8.41 3.40
N ILE A 88 1.97 -8.52 4.49
CA ILE A 88 3.43 -8.42 4.42
C ILE A 88 4.01 -9.60 3.64
N LEU A 89 3.54 -10.83 3.91
CA LEU A 89 3.96 -12.01 3.17
C LEU A 89 3.62 -11.87 1.69
N LEU A 90 2.42 -11.39 1.36
CA LEU A 90 2.02 -11.14 -0.02
C LEU A 90 2.91 -10.08 -0.68
N ALA A 91 3.25 -9.00 0.01
CA ALA A 91 4.18 -8.00 -0.50
C ALA A 91 5.56 -8.59 -0.80
N TRP A 92 6.08 -9.45 0.09
CA TRP A 92 7.34 -10.16 -0.15
C TRP A 92 7.26 -11.12 -1.34
N VAL A 93 6.17 -11.88 -1.48
CA VAL A 93 5.96 -12.74 -2.65
C VAL A 93 5.93 -11.91 -3.93
N VAL A 94 5.20 -10.79 -3.94
CA VAL A 94 5.14 -9.88 -5.08
C VAL A 94 6.54 -9.35 -5.42
N LEU A 95 7.27 -8.83 -4.44
CA LEU A 95 8.64 -8.34 -4.65
C LEU A 95 9.58 -9.45 -5.16
N TRP A 96 9.45 -10.66 -4.64
CA TRP A 96 10.22 -11.82 -5.10
C TRP A 96 9.92 -12.14 -6.57
N VAL A 97 8.64 -12.21 -6.95
CA VAL A 97 8.23 -12.41 -8.35
C VAL A 97 8.78 -11.30 -9.24
N PHE A 98 8.64 -10.02 -8.85
CA PHE A 98 9.19 -8.91 -9.63
C PHE A 98 10.72 -8.98 -9.75
N GLY A 99 11.42 -9.41 -8.71
CA GLY A 99 12.86 -9.62 -8.73
C GLY A 99 13.28 -10.73 -9.71
N THR A 100 12.61 -11.88 -9.69
CA THR A 100 12.87 -12.98 -10.63
C THR A 100 12.58 -12.58 -12.08
N LEU A 101 11.59 -11.73 -12.28
CA LEU A 101 11.14 -11.28 -13.59
C LEU A 101 11.84 -10.00 -14.08
N ALA A 102 12.75 -9.41 -13.29
CA ALA A 102 13.32 -8.07 -13.54
C ALA A 102 14.02 -7.93 -14.89
N PHE A 103 14.66 -8.99 -15.39
CA PHE A 103 15.40 -8.98 -16.65
C PHE A 103 14.59 -9.50 -17.85
N ILE A 104 13.33 -9.89 -17.64
CA ILE A 104 12.47 -10.42 -18.71
C ILE A 104 11.74 -9.27 -19.40
N LYS A 105 11.95 -9.15 -20.72
CA LYS A 105 11.19 -8.21 -21.55
C LYS A 105 9.77 -8.73 -21.81
N PHE A 106 8.82 -8.28 -21.00
CA PHE A 106 7.41 -8.62 -21.19
C PHE A 106 6.77 -7.90 -22.38
N LYS A 107 6.01 -8.64 -23.19
CA LYS A 107 5.05 -8.06 -24.15
C LYS A 107 3.90 -7.39 -23.38
N ARG A 108 3.23 -6.40 -24.00
CA ARG A 108 2.07 -5.70 -23.40
C ARG A 108 1.03 -6.61 -22.72
N PRO A 109 0.53 -7.70 -23.32
CA PRO A 109 -0.47 -8.55 -22.68
C PRO A 109 0.05 -9.23 -21.40
N GLN A 110 1.35 -9.57 -21.34
CA GLN A 110 1.95 -10.19 -20.15
C GLN A 110 2.03 -9.19 -18.99
N LYS A 111 2.36 -7.91 -19.27
CA LYS A 111 2.36 -6.84 -18.26
C LYS A 111 0.96 -6.62 -17.67
N ILE A 112 -0.06 -6.61 -18.54
CA ILE A 112 -1.46 -6.49 -18.14
C ILE A 112 -1.86 -7.71 -17.30
N GLY A 113 -1.51 -8.92 -17.73
CA GLY A 113 -1.78 -10.16 -16.99
C GLY A 113 -1.16 -10.18 -15.59
N LEU A 114 0.10 -9.72 -15.46
CA LEU A 114 0.76 -9.57 -14.16
C LEU A 114 0.04 -8.56 -13.27
N GLY A 115 -0.37 -7.42 -13.83
CA GLY A 115 -1.16 -6.42 -13.11
C GLY A 115 -2.50 -6.93 -12.62
N ILE A 116 -3.24 -7.65 -13.48
CA ILE A 116 -4.51 -8.30 -13.12
C ILE A 116 -4.28 -9.35 -12.03
N GLY A 117 -3.25 -10.20 -12.16
CA GLY A 117 -2.92 -11.21 -11.17
C GLY A 117 -2.61 -10.60 -9.79
N ALA A 118 -1.81 -9.53 -9.75
CA ALA A 118 -1.53 -8.80 -8.51
C ALA A 118 -2.82 -8.18 -7.91
N GLY A 119 -3.68 -7.62 -8.76
CA GLY A 119 -4.99 -7.10 -8.35
C GLY A 119 -5.92 -8.16 -7.77
N LEU A 120 -5.97 -9.35 -8.37
CA LEU A 120 -6.76 -10.48 -7.89
C LEU A 120 -6.24 -11.01 -6.55
N LEU A 121 -4.92 -11.09 -6.36
CA LEU A 121 -4.32 -11.47 -5.08
C LEU A 121 -4.66 -10.46 -3.98
N TYR A 122 -4.60 -9.16 -4.28
CA TYR A 122 -5.02 -8.13 -3.34
C TYR A 122 -6.52 -8.22 -3.02
N ALA A 123 -7.37 -8.40 -4.05
CA ALA A 123 -8.81 -8.58 -3.85
C ALA A 123 -9.13 -9.85 -3.04
N ALA A 124 -8.40 -10.94 -3.23
CA ALA A 124 -8.54 -12.16 -2.43
C ALA A 124 -8.12 -11.94 -0.98
N LEU A 125 -7.06 -11.18 -0.72
CA LEU A 125 -6.65 -10.82 0.64
C LEU A 125 -7.73 -9.98 1.35
N ILE A 126 -8.21 -8.93 0.70
CA ILE A 126 -9.25 -8.04 1.26
C ILE A 126 -10.59 -8.77 1.36
N GLY A 127 -11.01 -9.52 0.34
CA GLY A 127 -12.25 -10.28 0.34
C GLY A 127 -12.24 -11.41 1.38
N GLY A 128 -11.14 -12.17 1.43
CA GLY A 128 -10.90 -13.23 2.42
C GLY A 128 -10.94 -12.69 3.85
N SER A 129 -10.46 -11.47 4.08
CA SER A 129 -10.46 -10.83 5.39
C SER A 129 -11.85 -10.72 6.03
N ILE A 130 -12.91 -10.63 5.22
CA ILE A 130 -14.31 -10.50 5.68
C ILE A 130 -14.77 -11.79 6.39
N PHE A 131 -14.23 -12.93 5.97
CA PHE A 131 -14.60 -14.25 6.49
C PHE A 131 -13.79 -14.65 7.72
N ILE A 132 -12.63 -14.02 7.95
CA ILE A 132 -11.80 -14.28 9.12
C ILE A 132 -12.46 -13.62 10.34
N ARG A 133 -12.72 -14.40 11.38
CA ARG A 133 -13.20 -13.92 12.68
C ARG A 133 -12.40 -14.62 13.76
N THR A 134 -11.96 -13.88 14.77
CA THR A 134 -11.19 -14.46 15.88
C THR A 134 -11.89 -14.20 17.22
N PRO A 135 -11.54 -14.96 18.28
CA PRO A 135 -12.06 -14.72 19.62
C PRO A 135 -11.44 -13.48 20.29
N PHE A 136 -10.34 -12.95 19.75
CA PHE A 136 -9.60 -11.80 20.33
C PHE A 136 -10.27 -10.47 19.95
N LYS A 137 -11.44 -10.24 20.53
CA LYS A 137 -12.28 -9.06 20.31
C LYS A 137 -12.43 -8.27 21.59
N THR A 138 -12.22 -6.96 21.52
CA THR A 138 -12.53 -6.06 22.63
C THR A 138 -13.33 -4.86 22.16
N ARG A 139 -14.10 -4.27 23.07
CA ARG A 139 -14.78 -3.01 22.84
C ARG A 139 -13.94 -1.91 23.47
N LEU A 140 -13.58 -0.92 22.67
CA LEU A 140 -12.93 0.28 23.17
C LEU A 140 -13.99 1.33 23.57
N PRO A 141 -13.70 2.18 24.56
CA PRO A 141 -14.55 3.33 24.87
C PRO A 141 -14.74 4.24 23.65
N GLU A 142 -15.98 4.66 23.38
CA GLU A 142 -16.31 5.49 22.21
C GLU A 142 -15.52 6.80 22.17
N LEU A 143 -15.37 7.45 23.32
CA LEU A 143 -14.61 8.69 23.46
C LEU A 143 -13.12 8.48 23.14
N GLY A 144 -12.56 7.32 23.52
CA GLY A 144 -11.17 6.97 23.18
C GLY A 144 -10.96 6.79 21.68
N ILE A 145 -11.93 6.16 20.99
CA ILE A 145 -11.90 6.01 19.53
C ILE A 145 -11.99 7.40 18.86
N LEU A 146 -12.90 8.26 19.31
CA LEU A 146 -13.07 9.60 18.74
C LEU A 146 -11.79 10.43 18.86
N ILE A 147 -11.16 10.43 20.04
CA ILE A 147 -9.88 11.11 20.27
C ILE A 147 -8.79 10.53 19.36
N GLY A 148 -8.70 9.20 19.26
CA GLY A 148 -7.73 8.53 18.40
C GLY A 148 -7.89 8.90 16.92
N LEU A 149 -9.13 8.94 16.42
CA LEU A 149 -9.44 9.38 15.06
C LEU A 149 -9.07 10.85 14.84
N PHE A 150 -9.32 11.73 15.81
CA PHE A 150 -8.95 13.15 15.70
C PHE A 150 -7.43 13.34 15.68
N ILE A 151 -6.68 12.60 16.50
CA ILE A 151 -5.21 12.60 16.45
C ILE A 151 -4.71 12.11 15.09
N LEU A 152 -5.29 11.02 14.57
CA LEU A 152 -4.91 10.47 13.27
C LEU A 152 -5.22 11.44 12.11
N LEU A 153 -6.31 12.21 12.21
CA LEU A 153 -6.66 13.26 11.27
C LEU A 153 -5.58 14.36 11.24
N LEU A 154 -5.16 14.85 12.41
CA LEU A 154 -4.12 15.88 12.52
C LEU A 154 -2.78 15.38 11.95
N ILE A 155 -2.39 14.15 12.28
CA ILE A 155 -1.17 13.52 11.75
C ILE A 155 -1.25 13.42 10.23
N GLY A 156 -2.38 12.95 9.68
CA GLY A 156 -2.56 12.79 8.24
C GLY A 156 -2.51 14.13 7.48
N ILE A 157 -3.12 15.18 8.03
CA ILE A 157 -3.03 16.55 7.46
C ILE A 157 -1.58 17.06 7.50
N ALA A 158 -0.89 16.91 8.64
CA ALA A 158 0.50 17.30 8.77
C ALA A 158 1.41 16.55 7.78
N LEU A 159 1.16 15.25 7.56
CA LEU A 159 1.86 14.45 6.57
C LEU A 159 1.58 14.91 5.14
N LEU A 160 0.34 15.27 4.79
CA LEU A 160 0.04 15.82 3.46
C LEU A 160 0.81 17.11 3.18
N ILE A 161 0.92 18.00 4.18
CA ILE A 161 1.66 19.26 4.04
C ILE A 161 3.16 18.97 3.90
N ARG A 162 3.71 18.13 4.78
CA ARG A 162 5.14 17.80 4.80
C ARG A 162 5.57 17.03 3.54
N LEU A 163 4.72 16.14 3.05
CA LEU A 163 4.96 15.28 1.90
C LEU A 163 4.33 15.85 0.62
N ARG A 164 4.01 17.15 0.57
CA ARG A 164 3.39 17.80 -0.59
C ARG A 164 4.18 17.61 -1.90
N LYS A 165 5.50 17.47 -1.82
CA LYS A 165 6.37 17.24 -2.98
C LYS A 165 6.57 15.76 -3.34
N ARG A 166 6.01 14.82 -2.57
CA ARG A 166 6.05 13.39 -2.90
C ARG A 166 5.18 13.08 -4.13
N ASP A 167 5.41 11.88 -4.65
CA ASP A 167 4.65 11.28 -5.73
C ASP A 167 3.14 11.22 -5.42
N LEU A 168 2.34 11.15 -6.48
CA LEU A 168 0.89 11.09 -6.37
C LEU A 168 0.41 9.86 -5.61
N GLY A 169 1.11 8.72 -5.70
CA GLY A 169 0.75 7.49 -5.01
C GLY A 169 0.75 7.67 -3.49
N THR A 170 1.81 8.27 -2.95
CA THR A 170 1.89 8.63 -1.53
C THR A 170 0.74 9.55 -1.11
N LYS A 171 0.40 10.55 -1.93
CA LYS A 171 -0.70 11.49 -1.63
C LYS A 171 -2.07 10.80 -1.64
N LEU A 172 -2.32 9.92 -2.62
CA LEU A 172 -3.56 9.17 -2.72
C LEU A 172 -3.73 8.20 -1.55
N LEU A 173 -2.66 7.54 -1.11
CA LEU A 173 -2.70 6.69 0.08
C LEU A 173 -3.09 7.49 1.32
N ILE A 174 -2.43 8.63 1.57
CA ILE A 174 -2.75 9.48 2.73
C ILE A 174 -4.16 10.04 2.62
N GLY A 175 -4.58 10.50 1.43
CA GLY A 175 -5.93 10.99 1.20
C GLY A 175 -7.00 9.92 1.44
N TRP A 176 -6.75 8.69 1.02
CA TRP A 176 -7.63 7.55 1.29
C TRP A 176 -7.72 7.24 2.80
N LEU A 177 -6.60 7.27 3.53
CA LEU A 177 -6.60 7.10 4.98
C LEU A 177 -7.40 8.21 5.67
N LEU A 178 -7.19 9.46 5.27
CA LEU A 178 -7.93 10.61 5.80
C LEU A 178 -9.43 10.51 5.53
N PHE A 179 -9.84 10.02 4.36
CA PHE A 179 -11.24 9.77 4.05
C PHE A 179 -11.88 8.81 5.05
N TYR A 180 -11.24 7.68 5.36
CA TYR A 180 -11.73 6.75 6.40
C TYR A 180 -11.81 7.40 7.77
N VAL A 181 -10.80 8.19 8.15
CA VAL A 181 -10.77 8.88 9.45
C VAL A 181 -11.92 9.87 9.56
N VAL A 182 -12.15 10.70 8.55
CA VAL A 182 -13.27 11.64 8.49
C VAL A 182 -14.59 10.88 8.55
N LEU A 183 -14.72 9.76 7.82
CA LEU A 183 -15.93 8.94 7.85
C LEU A 183 -16.18 8.34 9.25
N GLY A 184 -15.14 7.89 9.94
CA GLY A 184 -15.23 7.39 11.32
C GLY A 184 -15.65 8.46 12.34
N ILE A 185 -15.25 9.71 12.13
CA ILE A 185 -15.74 10.83 12.94
C ILE A 185 -17.20 11.13 12.59
N ALA A 186 -17.53 11.19 11.29
CA ALA A 186 -18.87 11.49 10.79
C ALA A 186 -19.93 10.47 11.27
N THR A 187 -19.59 9.18 11.36
CA THR A 187 -20.51 8.15 11.88
C THR A 187 -20.85 8.30 13.36
N ARG A 188 -20.14 9.17 14.09
CA ARG A 188 -20.32 9.44 15.53
C ARG A 188 -20.88 10.83 15.84
N LEU A 189 -20.99 11.72 14.85
CA LEU A 189 -21.54 13.05 15.05
C LEU A 189 -23.07 13.02 15.12
N PRO A 190 -23.71 13.75 16.06
CA PRO A 190 -25.16 13.87 16.12
C PRO A 190 -25.68 14.52 14.82
N GLY A 191 -26.77 13.99 14.27
CA GLY A 191 -27.33 14.39 12.97
C GLY A 191 -26.84 13.53 11.81
N ILE A 192 -25.52 13.45 11.59
CA ILE A 192 -24.93 12.69 10.48
C ILE A 192 -25.01 11.17 10.74
N SER A 193 -24.79 10.75 11.98
CA SER A 193 -24.79 9.35 12.39
C SER A 193 -26.11 8.64 12.06
N THR A 194 -27.24 9.35 12.12
CA THR A 194 -28.55 8.80 11.80
C THR A 194 -28.66 8.39 10.33
N ILE A 195 -28.03 9.13 9.42
CA ILE A 195 -28.05 8.85 7.98
C ILE A 195 -27.01 7.77 7.65
N LEU A 196 -25.79 7.90 8.18
CA LEU A 196 -24.68 7.01 7.80
C LEU A 196 -24.79 5.60 8.40
N ASN A 197 -25.39 5.47 9.58
CA ASN A 197 -25.52 4.17 10.25
C ASN A 197 -26.86 3.49 9.95
N GLN A 198 -27.76 4.13 9.19
CA GLN A 198 -29.00 3.49 8.77
C GLN A 198 -28.69 2.27 7.90
N PRO A 199 -29.21 1.08 8.25
CA PRO A 199 -29.00 -0.11 7.46
C PRO A 199 -29.70 0.06 6.11
N VAL A 200 -28.93 0.24 5.05
CA VAL A 200 -29.50 0.36 3.71
C VAL A 200 -29.86 -1.04 3.20
N ASN A 201 -31.15 -1.36 3.21
CA ASN A 201 -31.63 -2.64 2.71
C ASN A 201 -31.93 -2.57 1.21
N PHE A 202 -30.96 -2.98 0.40
CA PHE A 202 -31.12 -3.07 -1.05
C PHE A 202 -31.93 -4.30 -1.51
N GLY A 203 -32.44 -5.15 -0.60
CA GLY A 203 -33.23 -6.33 -0.95
C GLY A 203 -32.52 -7.24 -1.97
N ASN A 204 -33.20 -7.58 -3.06
CA ASN A 204 -32.65 -8.37 -4.17
C ASN A 204 -31.60 -7.61 -5.01
N TYR A 205 -31.43 -6.30 -4.81
CA TYR A 205 -30.52 -5.46 -5.58
C TYR A 205 -29.14 -5.28 -4.93
N LYS A 206 -28.81 -6.02 -3.87
CA LYS A 206 -27.47 -5.99 -3.24
C LYS A 206 -26.33 -6.25 -4.24
N TRP A 207 -26.60 -6.99 -5.30
CA TRP A 207 -25.61 -7.22 -6.37
C TRP A 207 -25.20 -5.93 -7.10
N LEU A 208 -26.08 -4.93 -7.18
CA LEU A 208 -25.75 -3.61 -7.76
C LEU A 208 -24.67 -2.89 -6.96
N LEU A 209 -24.59 -3.07 -5.64
CA LEU A 209 -23.51 -2.50 -4.84
C LEU A 209 -22.16 -3.13 -5.18
N TYR A 210 -22.10 -4.45 -5.36
CA TYR A 210 -20.87 -5.12 -5.74
C TYR A 210 -20.41 -4.68 -7.14
N VAL A 211 -21.36 -4.54 -8.09
CA VAL A 211 -21.07 -4.01 -9.42
C VAL A 211 -20.61 -2.55 -9.36
N ALA A 212 -21.29 -1.70 -8.57
CA ALA A 212 -20.91 -0.31 -8.40
C ALA A 212 -19.53 -0.16 -7.75
N MET A 213 -19.17 -1.00 -6.78
CA MET A 213 -17.83 -1.04 -6.19
C MET A 213 -16.76 -1.42 -7.22
N VAL A 214 -17.01 -2.42 -8.06
CA VAL A 214 -16.09 -2.83 -9.13
C VAL A 214 -15.93 -1.70 -10.16
N LEU A 215 -17.03 -1.07 -10.58
CA LEU A 215 -16.99 0.07 -11.49
C LEU A 215 -16.24 1.26 -10.88
N ALA A 216 -16.48 1.59 -9.62
CA ALA A 216 -15.76 2.64 -8.91
C ALA A 216 -14.26 2.35 -8.81
N ALA A 217 -13.88 1.09 -8.56
CA ALA A 217 -12.47 0.68 -8.55
C ALA A 217 -11.82 0.79 -9.94
N ILE A 218 -12.54 0.42 -11.01
CA ILE A 218 -12.07 0.55 -12.40
C ILE A 218 -11.93 2.03 -12.79
N ILE A 219 -12.91 2.86 -12.45
CA ILE A 219 -12.87 4.31 -12.74
C ILE A 219 -11.77 4.98 -11.93
N GLY A 220 -11.63 4.65 -10.64
CA GLY A 220 -10.58 5.19 -9.78
C GLY A 220 -9.18 4.77 -10.26
N GLY A 221 -8.97 3.49 -10.54
CA GLY A 221 -7.70 2.97 -11.03
C GLY A 221 -7.36 3.49 -12.43
N GLY A 222 -8.31 3.44 -13.36
CA GLY A 222 -8.16 3.93 -14.73
C GLY A 222 -7.98 5.44 -14.81
N GLY A 223 -8.73 6.20 -14.00
CA GLY A 223 -8.60 7.65 -13.88
C GLY A 223 -7.26 8.08 -13.29
N THR A 224 -6.80 7.37 -12.26
CA THR A 224 -5.47 7.60 -11.67
C THR A 224 -4.36 7.29 -12.67
N TRP A 225 -4.46 6.16 -13.39
CA TRP A 225 -3.51 5.79 -14.44
C TRP A 225 -3.48 6.80 -15.58
N TRP A 226 -4.65 7.25 -16.04
CA TRP A 226 -4.76 8.26 -17.08
C TRP A 226 -4.19 9.61 -16.65
N TYR A 227 -4.46 10.03 -15.42
CA TYR A 227 -3.93 11.28 -14.86
C TYR A 227 -2.40 11.23 -14.74
N LEU A 228 -1.87 10.13 -14.19
CA LEU A 228 -0.43 9.89 -14.08
C LEU A 228 0.25 9.91 -15.45
N ARG A 229 -0.35 9.29 -16.46
CA ARG A 229 0.20 9.26 -17.82
C ARG A 229 0.24 10.63 -18.49
N ARG A 230 -0.62 11.57 -18.09
CA ARG A 230 -0.66 12.93 -18.64
C ARG A 230 0.22 13.94 -17.92
N HIS A 231 0.64 13.63 -16.69
CA HIS A 231 1.41 14.55 -15.84
C HIS A 231 2.73 13.94 -15.36
N SER A 232 3.16 12.84 -15.97
CA SER A 232 4.50 12.29 -15.83
C SER A 232 5.42 12.98 -16.84
N ASP A 233 5.70 14.25 -16.57
CA ASP A 233 6.85 14.98 -17.12
C ASP A 233 7.95 15.01 -16.05
#